data_AF-A0A7C7FSE1-F1
#
_entry.id   AF-A0A7C7FSE1-F1
#
_cell.length_a   1.000
_cell.length_b   1.000
_cell.length_c   1.000
_cell.angle_alpha   90.00
_cell.angle_beta   90.00
_cell.angle_gamma   90.00
#
_symmetry.space_group_name_H-M   'P 1'
#
loop_
_entity.id
_entity.type
_entity.pdbx_description
1 polymer ?
#
loop_
_entity_poly.entity_id
_entity_poly.type
_entity_poly.pdbx_seq_one_letter_code
_entity_poly.pdbx_strand_id
1 'polypeptide(L)'
;MLDNIVGGGQPIGLGIMENLIKECTEEASITKDLSTTAIPVGAISYMMETEAGLRLDTLFCFDLKLSDDFVPKNRDGEISNFYRWPIQRVAQIVNDGFEFKFNCNLVLIDFLIRHGFITPDHPHYTKLIKGLRF
;
A
#
# COMPACT_ATOMS: atom_id res chain seq x y z
N MET A 1 -0.31 -12.03 -7.99
CA MET A 1 -1.22 -11.32 -7.07
C MET A 1 -0.97 -9.83 -7.24
N LEU A 2 -1.98 -8.98 -7.10
CA LEU A 2 -1.86 -7.53 -7.20
C LEU A 2 -1.22 -6.96 -5.93
N ASP A 3 -0.55 -5.81 -6.07
CA ASP A 3 0.18 -5.15 -4.99
C ASP A 3 -0.08 -3.62 -5.05
N ASN A 4 0.48 -2.88 -4.10
CA ASN A 4 0.63 -1.42 -4.19
C ASN A 4 1.58 -1.07 -5.35
N ILE A 5 1.64 0.22 -5.74
CA ILE A 5 2.57 0.63 -6.81
C ILE A 5 4.04 0.41 -6.42
N VAL A 6 4.34 0.55 -5.12
CA VAL A 6 5.64 0.32 -4.51
C VAL A 6 5.42 -0.26 -3.12
N GLY A 7 6.18 -1.29 -2.73
CA GLY A 7 6.10 -1.85 -1.38
C GLY A 7 7.19 -2.87 -1.06
N GLY A 8 8.10 -2.51 -0.14
CA GLY A 8 9.20 -3.37 0.30
C GLY A 8 9.23 -3.62 1.81
N GLY A 9 9.95 -4.67 2.22
CA GLY A 9 10.29 -4.89 3.62
C GLY A 9 11.29 -3.86 4.12
N GLN A 10 11.24 -3.48 5.40
CA GLN A 10 12.20 -2.52 5.97
C GLN A 10 13.52 -3.21 6.34
N PRO A 11 14.65 -2.89 5.68
CA PRO A 11 15.94 -3.46 6.04
C PRO A 11 16.54 -2.78 7.27
N ILE A 12 17.42 -3.50 7.96
CA ILE A 12 18.24 -2.93 9.04
C ILE A 12 19.23 -1.93 8.46
N GLY A 13 19.40 -0.78 9.12
CA GLY A 13 20.40 0.23 8.75
C GLY A 13 19.94 1.28 7.75
N LEU A 14 18.68 1.23 7.30
CA LEU A 14 18.07 2.23 6.44
C LEU A 14 16.89 2.88 7.16
N GLY A 15 16.70 4.20 7.00
CA GLY A 15 15.49 4.88 7.45
C GLY A 15 14.26 4.50 6.63
N ILE A 16 13.04 4.72 7.16
CA ILE A 16 11.79 4.41 6.44
C ILE A 16 11.70 5.18 5.11
N MET A 17 11.98 6.50 5.15
CA MET A 17 11.92 7.35 3.96
C MET A 17 13.03 7.01 2.96
N GLU A 18 14.22 6.64 3.45
CA GLU A 18 15.31 6.19 2.60
C GLU A 18 14.96 4.88 1.88
N ASN A 19 14.32 3.94 2.57
CA ASN A 19 13.84 2.71 1.98
C ASN A 19 12.73 2.98 0.95
N LEU A 20 11.75 3.82 1.29
CA LEU A 20 10.70 4.21 0.34
C LEU A 20 11.28 4.77 -0.96
N ILE A 21 12.29 5.64 -0.87
CA ILE A 21 12.94 6.24 -2.05
C ILE A 21 13.68 5.18 -2.88
N LYS A 22 14.36 4.23 -2.21
CA LYS A 22 15.01 3.07 -2.86
C LYS A 22 13.98 2.25 -3.62
N GLU A 23 12.95 1.74 -2.95
CA GLU A 23 11.95 0.85 -3.56
C GLU A 23 11.17 1.57 -4.68
N CYS A 24 10.87 2.86 -4.51
CA CYS A 24 10.27 3.68 -5.56
C CYS A 24 11.08 3.65 -6.86
N THR A 25 12.41 3.68 -6.74
CA THR A 25 13.34 3.70 -7.87
C THR A 25 13.46 2.32 -8.52
N GLU A 26 13.47 1.26 -7.72
CA GLU A 26 13.69 -0.14 -8.15
C GLU A 26 12.42 -0.76 -8.75
N GLU A 27 11.28 -0.64 -8.06
CA GLU A 27 10.05 -1.32 -8.47
C GLU A 27 9.33 -0.55 -9.59
N ALA A 28 9.26 0.78 -9.51
CA ALA A 28 8.37 1.60 -10.34
C ALA A 28 9.09 2.70 -11.16
N SER A 29 10.41 2.81 -11.07
CA SER A 29 11.20 3.89 -11.70
C SER A 29 10.74 5.30 -11.30
N ILE A 30 10.20 5.46 -10.09
CA ILE A 30 9.86 6.76 -9.51
C ILE A 30 11.16 7.42 -9.05
N THR A 31 11.47 8.57 -9.64
CA THR A 31 12.70 9.32 -9.32
C THR A 31 12.75 9.77 -7.87
N LYS A 32 13.95 9.93 -7.31
CA LYS A 32 14.17 10.47 -5.96
C LYS A 32 13.47 11.81 -5.73
N ASP A 33 13.54 12.72 -6.69
CA ASP A 33 12.90 14.05 -6.57
C ASP A 33 11.39 13.93 -6.39
N LEU A 34 10.76 12.95 -7.05
CA LEU A 34 9.34 12.68 -6.90
C LEU A 34 9.03 11.91 -5.60
N SER A 35 9.77 10.83 -5.30
CA SER A 35 9.50 10.00 -4.11
C SER A 35 9.73 10.75 -2.79
N THR A 36 10.62 11.73 -2.76
CA THR A 36 10.80 12.62 -1.59
C THR A 36 9.58 13.49 -1.28
N THR A 37 8.64 13.66 -2.22
CA THR A 37 7.36 14.36 -2.00
C THR A 37 6.27 13.48 -1.38
N ALA A 38 6.54 12.19 -1.19
CA ALA A 38 5.60 11.28 -0.55
C ALA A 38 5.30 11.71 0.88
N ILE A 39 4.02 11.68 1.25
CA ILE A 39 3.53 12.13 2.54
C ILE A 39 3.26 10.91 3.42
N PRO A 40 3.85 10.81 4.62
CA PRO A 40 3.47 9.76 5.56
C PRO A 40 2.03 9.98 6.02
N VAL A 41 1.19 8.95 5.90
CA VAL A 41 -0.26 9.03 6.19
C VAL A 41 -0.71 8.13 7.33
N GLY A 42 0.22 7.36 7.91
CA GLY A 42 -0.03 6.57 9.10
C GLY A 42 0.71 5.24 9.06
N ALA A 43 0.28 4.33 9.94
CA ALA A 43 0.74 2.96 9.96
C ALA A 43 -0.43 2.01 10.21
N ILE A 44 -0.29 0.80 9.70
CA ILE A 44 -1.22 -0.31 9.90
C ILE A 44 -0.47 -1.41 10.64
N SER A 45 -1.07 -1.92 11.71
CA SER A 45 -0.51 -3.04 12.47
C SER A 45 -1.49 -4.20 12.46
N TYR A 46 -0.97 -5.40 12.22
CA TYR A 46 -1.76 -6.62 12.25
C TYR A 46 -0.97 -7.79 12.84
N MET A 47 -1.73 -8.73 13.38
CA MET A 47 -1.22 -9.98 13.92
C MET A 47 -1.93 -11.14 13.24
N MET A 48 -1.16 -12.12 12.76
CA MET A 48 -1.74 -13.34 12.20
C MET A 48 -0.87 -14.57 12.49
N GLU A 49 -1.51 -15.70 12.69
CA GLU A 49 -0.83 -16.99 12.73
C GLU A 49 -0.46 -17.43 11.30
N THR A 50 0.71 -18.02 11.17
CA THR A 50 1.26 -18.59 9.94
C THR A 50 1.84 -19.97 10.27
N GLU A 51 2.14 -20.78 9.26
CA GLU A 51 2.80 -22.08 9.46
C GLU A 51 4.14 -21.95 10.21
N ALA A 52 4.83 -20.81 10.07
CA ALA A 52 6.10 -20.52 10.73
C ALA A 52 5.95 -19.93 12.15
N GLY A 53 4.72 -19.71 12.62
CA GLY A 53 4.41 -19.08 13.90
C GLY A 53 3.66 -17.76 13.74
N LEU A 54 3.86 -16.84 14.68
CA LEU A 54 3.11 -15.59 14.74
C LEU A 54 3.79 -14.49 13.91
N ARG A 55 3.05 -13.88 13.00
CA ARG A 55 3.45 -12.70 12.25
C ARG A 55 2.86 -11.44 12.91
N LEU A 56 3.74 -10.50 13.21
CA LEU A 56 3.44 -9.22 13.85
C LEU A 56 4.06 -8.11 13.00
N ASP A 57 3.32 -7.62 12.02
CA ASP A 57 3.83 -6.65 11.06
C ASP A 57 3.27 -5.26 11.34
N THR A 58 4.09 -4.26 11.01
CA THR A 58 3.66 -2.86 10.88
C THR A 58 4.01 -2.35 9.50
N LEU A 59 3.02 -1.78 8.81
CA LEU A 59 3.16 -1.19 7.47
C LEU A 59 3.16 0.33 7.62
N PHE A 60 4.26 0.99 7.27
CA PHE A 60 4.30 2.45 7.20
C PHE A 60 3.74 2.90 5.85
N CYS A 61 2.65 3.66 5.88
CA CYS A 61 1.90 4.02 4.69
C CYS A 61 2.23 5.44 4.23
N PHE A 62 2.37 5.60 2.92
CA PHE A 62 2.67 6.87 2.28
C PHE A 62 1.71 7.10 1.12
N ASP A 63 1.24 8.35 0.96
CA ASP A 63 0.56 8.79 -0.24
C ASP A 63 1.55 9.58 -1.10
N LEU A 64 1.59 9.24 -2.40
CA LEU A 64 2.38 9.97 -3.40
C LEU A 64 1.48 10.36 -4.55
N LYS A 65 1.39 11.66 -4.83
CA LYS A 65 0.65 12.16 -5.99
C LYS A 65 1.53 12.09 -7.23
N LEU A 66 1.08 11.33 -8.22
CA LEU A 66 1.74 11.19 -9.52
C LEU A 66 1.06 12.09 -10.55
N SER A 67 1.81 12.51 -11.58
CA SER A 67 1.22 13.22 -12.72
C SER A 67 0.40 12.25 -13.57
N ASP A 68 -0.57 12.78 -14.32
CA ASP A 68 -1.38 11.96 -15.23
C ASP A 68 -0.56 11.31 -16.35
N ASP A 69 0.58 11.90 -16.70
CA ASP A 69 1.50 11.40 -17.73
C ASP A 69 2.56 10.44 -17.19
N PHE A 70 2.59 10.19 -15.88
CA PHE A 70 3.55 9.27 -15.29
C PHE A 70 3.24 7.82 -15.70
N VAL A 71 4.26 7.14 -16.23
CA VAL A 71 4.20 5.72 -16.59
C VAL A 71 5.25 4.96 -15.78
N PRO A 72 4.84 4.14 -14.80
CA PRO A 72 5.78 3.34 -14.01
C PRO A 72 6.49 2.31 -14.90
N LYS A 73 7.74 2.02 -14.56
CA LYS A 73 8.55 1.01 -15.25
C LYS A 73 9.22 0.10 -14.23
N ASN A 74 9.08 -1.19 -14.45
CA ASN A 74 9.81 -2.20 -13.71
C ASN A 74 11.30 -2.09 -14.05
N ARG A 75 12.16 -1.87 -13.05
CA ARG A 75 13.60 -1.70 -13.26
C ARG A 75 14.41 -2.93 -12.85
N ASP A 76 14.00 -3.63 -11.80
CA ASP A 76 14.75 -4.74 -11.20
C ASP A 76 14.24 -6.14 -11.62
N GLY A 77 13.05 -6.21 -12.23
CA GLY A 77 12.42 -7.45 -12.66
C GLY A 77 11.33 -7.98 -11.72
N GLU A 78 11.08 -7.34 -10.59
CA GLU A 78 10.12 -7.83 -9.58
C GLU A 78 8.65 -7.68 -10.04
N ILE A 79 8.36 -6.64 -10.84
CA ILE A 79 6.99 -6.29 -11.24
C ILE A 79 6.63 -6.80 -12.65
N SER A 80 5.66 -7.71 -12.75
CA SER A 80 5.21 -8.20 -14.06
C SER A 80 4.57 -7.11 -14.94
N ASN A 81 3.61 -6.35 -14.40
CA ASN A 81 2.85 -5.32 -15.12
C ASN A 81 2.29 -4.27 -14.14
N PHE A 82 2.08 -3.05 -14.65
CA PHE A 82 1.37 -1.99 -13.94
C PHE A 82 -0.01 -1.74 -14.54
N TYR A 83 -0.98 -1.42 -13.69
CA TYR A 83 -2.34 -1.08 -14.08
C TYR A 83 -2.77 0.24 -13.45
N ARG A 84 -3.22 1.18 -14.27
CA ARG A 84 -3.89 2.40 -13.80
C ARG A 84 -5.40 2.15 -13.80
N TRP A 85 -6.01 2.00 -12.63
CA TRP A 85 -7.44 1.76 -12.49
C TRP A 85 -8.17 2.91 -11.79
N PRO A 86 -9.45 3.16 -12.14
CA PRO A 86 -10.33 3.97 -11.32
C PRO A 86 -10.43 3.40 -9.91
N ILE A 87 -10.46 4.27 -8.90
CA ILE A 87 -10.50 3.86 -7.49
C ILE A 87 -11.73 3.00 -7.16
N GLN A 88 -12.86 3.20 -7.85
CA GLN A 88 -14.07 2.40 -7.69
C GLN A 88 -13.83 0.93 -8.06
N ARG A 89 -13.04 0.67 -9.10
CA ARG A 89 -12.68 -0.71 -9.49
C ARG A 89 -11.78 -1.34 -8.44
N VAL A 90 -10.82 -0.59 -7.91
CA VAL A 90 -9.95 -1.08 -6.82
C VAL A 90 -10.77 -1.42 -5.59
N ALA A 91 -11.68 -0.53 -5.17
CA ALA A 91 -12.58 -0.75 -4.05
C ALA A 91 -13.46 -1.99 -4.23
N GLN A 92 -13.99 -2.21 -5.45
CA GLN A 92 -14.78 -3.40 -5.76
C GLN A 92 -13.96 -4.68 -5.61
N ILE A 93 -12.74 -4.73 -6.16
CA ILE A 93 -11.87 -5.91 -6.06
C ILE A 93 -11.52 -6.21 -4.59
N VAL A 94 -11.21 -5.18 -3.80
CA VAL A 94 -10.93 -5.31 -2.36
C VAL A 94 -12.14 -5.85 -1.59
N ASN A 95 -13.37 -5.47 -2.00
CA ASN A 95 -14.59 -5.92 -1.34
C ASN A 95 -15.00 -7.35 -1.73
N ASP A 96 -14.87 -7.69 -3.01
CA ASP A 96 -15.47 -8.89 -3.59
C ASP A 96 -14.48 -10.06 -3.74
N GLY A 97 -13.17 -9.82 -3.59
CA GLY A 97 -12.14 -10.76 -4.01
C GLY A 97 -10.86 -10.80 -3.16
N PHE A 98 -9.88 -11.54 -3.69
CA PHE A 98 -8.59 -11.85 -3.05
C PHE A 98 -7.42 -11.68 -4.04
N GLU A 99 -7.62 -10.87 -5.07
CA GLU A 99 -6.63 -10.66 -6.14
C GLU A 99 -5.44 -9.85 -5.65
N PHE A 100 -5.63 -8.98 -4.65
CA PHE A 100 -4.55 -8.27 -3.96
C PHE A 100 -3.90 -9.15 -2.89
N LYS A 101 -2.61 -8.92 -2.69
CA LYS A 101 -1.88 -9.45 -1.54
C LYS A 101 -2.61 -9.07 -0.27
N PHE A 102 -2.71 -10.03 0.64
CA PHE A 102 -3.61 -9.93 1.80
C PHE A 102 -3.38 -8.63 2.59
N ASN A 103 -2.12 -8.20 2.77
CA ASN A 103 -1.79 -6.99 3.51
C ASN A 103 -1.93 -5.71 2.68
N CYS A 104 -1.85 -5.78 1.35
CA CYS A 104 -2.19 -4.66 0.46
C CYS A 104 -3.67 -4.30 0.55
N ASN A 105 -4.56 -5.28 0.78
CA ASN A 105 -5.97 -4.98 1.06
C ASN A 105 -6.11 -4.05 2.28
N LEU A 106 -5.29 -4.22 3.32
CA LEU A 106 -5.32 -3.35 4.49
C LEU A 106 -4.92 -1.92 4.14
N VAL A 107 -3.85 -1.75 3.36
CA VAL A 107 -3.39 -0.43 2.86
C VAL A 107 -4.46 0.24 2.01
N LEU A 108 -5.14 -0.53 1.14
CA LEU A 108 -6.22 -0.02 0.29
C LEU A 108 -7.46 0.36 1.10
N ILE A 109 -7.85 -0.42 2.11
CA ILE A 109 -8.96 -0.07 3.01
C ILE A 109 -8.65 1.22 3.77
N ASP A 110 -7.43 1.36 4.31
CA ASP A 110 -6.99 2.59 4.97
C ASP A 110 -7.04 3.80 4.02
N PHE A 111 -6.54 3.65 2.78
CA PHE A 111 -6.65 4.67 1.75
C PHE A 111 -8.11 5.06 1.46
N LEU A 112 -8.99 4.07 1.24
CA LEU A 112 -10.40 4.31 0.94
C LEU A 112 -11.14 5.03 2.09
N ILE A 113 -10.76 4.75 3.35
CA ILE A 113 -11.30 5.45 4.53
C ILE A 113 -10.77 6.89 4.59
N ARG A 114 -9.44 7.08 4.51
CA ARG A 114 -8.81 8.42 4.60
C ARG A 114 -9.27 9.38 3.50
N HIS A 115 -9.56 8.85 2.32
CA HIS A 115 -10.03 9.61 1.16
C HIS A 115 -11.55 9.66 1.01
N GLY A 116 -12.30 9.08 1.96
CA GLY A 116 -13.77 9.22 2.04
C GLY A 116 -14.58 8.34 1.08
N PHE A 117 -13.98 7.31 0.48
CA PHE A 117 -14.68 6.32 -0.34
C PHE A 117 -15.43 5.29 0.51
N ILE A 118 -14.91 4.96 1.69
CA ILE A 118 -15.64 4.25 2.74
C ILE A 118 -15.99 5.28 3.79
N THR A 119 -17.27 5.59 3.95
CA THR A 119 -17.76 6.62 4.87
C THR A 119 -18.17 6.02 6.22
N PRO A 120 -18.33 6.85 7.28
CA PRO A 120 -18.84 6.39 8.57
C PRO A 120 -20.19 5.67 8.56
N ASP A 121 -20.99 5.87 7.51
CA ASP A 121 -22.28 5.17 7.32
C ASP A 121 -22.12 3.72 6.87
N HIS A 122 -20.90 3.29 6.49
CA HIS A 122 -20.62 1.91 6.16
C HIS A 122 -20.82 1.02 7.40
N PRO A 123 -21.59 -0.09 7.31
CA PRO A 123 -22.00 -0.90 8.48
C PRO A 123 -20.82 -1.49 9.27
N HIS A 124 -19.64 -1.58 8.65
CA HIS A 124 -18.42 -2.10 9.27
C HIS A 124 -17.34 -1.04 9.54
N TYR A 125 -17.63 0.26 9.34
CA TYR A 125 -16.63 1.33 9.41
C TYR A 125 -15.78 1.29 10.68
N THR A 126 -16.42 1.19 11.85
CA THR A 126 -15.73 1.16 13.14
C THR A 126 -14.89 -0.11 13.34
N LYS A 127 -15.34 -1.25 12.79
CA LYS A 127 -14.59 -2.51 12.83
C LYS A 127 -13.35 -2.44 11.94
N LEU A 128 -13.48 -1.85 10.74
CA LEU A 128 -12.36 -1.66 9.81
C LEU A 128 -11.28 -0.78 10.43
N ILE A 129 -11.63 0.41 10.95
CA ILE A 129 -10.64 1.31 11.57
C ILE A 129 -9.93 0.66 12.76
N LYS A 130 -10.67 -0.03 13.64
CA LYS A 130 -10.07 -0.73 14.78
C LYS A 130 -9.15 -1.86 14.32
N GLY A 131 -9.57 -2.64 13.31
CA GLY A 131 -8.81 -3.77 12.80
C GLY A 131 -7.48 -3.37 12.14
N LEU A 132 -7.36 -2.13 11.65
CA LEU A 132 -6.11 -1.61 11.07
C LEU A 132 -5.07 -1.19 12.11
N ARG A 133 -5.39 -1.21 13.40
CA ARG A 133 -4.59 -0.61 14.48
C ARG A 133 -4.33 -1.57 15.63
N PHE A 134 -4.34 -2.88 15.35
CA PHE A 134 -4.25 -3.92 16.38
C PHE A 134 -3.14 -3.65 17.40
#